data_AF-A0A944NUX6-F1
#
_entry.id   AF-A0A944NUX6-F1
#
_cell.length_a   1.000
_cell.length_b   1.000
_cell.length_c   1.000
_cell.angle_alpha   90.00
_cell.angle_beta   90.00
_cell.angle_gamma   90.00
#
_symmetry.space_group_name_H-M   'P 1'
#
loop_
_entity.id
_entity.type
_entity.pdbx_description
1 polymer ?
#
loop_
_entity_poly.entity_id
_entity_poly.type
_entity_poly.pdbx_seq_one_letter_code
_entity_poly.pdbx_strand_id
1 'polypeptide(L)'
;IELVNPGHEFGYRAFPEPQMAALIDLAIGILDRHPIAPRNVVGHSDVAPTRKTDPGELFDWAGLTQAGVGLWPGDANPVEADEAQVLEWLNTYGYDTTDGAQAITAFQRHFCPQTLDGRADALTAGRLRALLDRCET
;
A
#
# COMPACT_ATOMS: atom_id res chain seq x y z
N ILE A 1 11.16 3.88 7.77
CA ILE A 1 11.36 5.33 8.03
C ILE A 1 10.23 5.75 8.94
N GLU A 2 10.50 6.46 10.03
CA GLU A 2 9.45 6.93 10.92
C GLU A 2 9.07 8.37 10.57
N LEU A 3 7.77 8.65 10.50
CA LEU A 3 7.24 9.98 10.25
C LEU A 3 6.42 10.44 11.44
N VAL A 4 6.65 11.68 11.87
CA VAL A 4 5.86 12.28 12.94
C VAL A 4 4.42 12.48 12.46
N ASN A 5 3.50 11.67 12.98
CA ASN A 5 2.07 11.77 12.79
C ASN A 5 1.38 11.32 14.09
N PRO A 6 0.30 11.97 14.55
CA PRO A 6 -0.41 11.53 15.75
C PRO A 6 -0.94 10.08 15.67
N GLY A 7 -1.19 9.55 14.47
CA GLY A 7 -1.72 8.20 14.27
C GLY A 7 -3.21 8.08 14.60
N HIS A 8 -3.80 6.91 14.29
CA HIS A 8 -5.25 6.64 14.38
C HIS A 8 -5.85 6.93 15.76
N GLU A 9 -5.10 6.73 16.84
CA GLU A 9 -5.59 6.93 18.21
C GLU A 9 -5.61 8.39 18.68
N PHE A 10 -4.83 9.28 18.06
CA PHE A 10 -4.57 10.63 18.60
C PHE A 10 -4.85 11.77 17.59
N GLY A 11 -5.79 11.54 16.67
CA GLY A 11 -6.18 12.54 15.66
C GLY A 11 -5.36 12.41 14.38
N TYR A 12 -5.42 11.22 13.78
CA TYR A 12 -4.80 10.92 12.49
C TYR A 12 -5.16 11.97 11.45
N ARG A 13 -4.15 12.38 10.69
CA ARG A 13 -4.25 13.47 9.72
C ARG A 13 -3.30 13.25 8.56
N ALA A 14 -3.57 13.92 7.46
CA ALA A 14 -2.67 13.94 6.31
C ALA A 14 -1.27 14.45 6.72
N PHE A 15 -0.26 13.89 6.08
CA PHE A 15 1.13 14.27 6.29
C PHE A 15 1.39 15.62 5.60
N PRO A 16 1.98 16.62 6.28
CA PRO A 16 2.25 17.92 5.67
C PRO A 16 3.17 17.80 4.45
N GLU A 17 2.94 18.61 3.42
CA GLU A 17 3.74 18.64 2.20
C GLU A 17 5.26 18.71 2.45
N PRO A 18 5.78 19.56 3.37
CA PRO A 18 7.24 19.58 3.64
C PRO A 18 7.78 18.26 4.20
N GLN A 19 6.97 17.52 4.94
CA GLN A 19 7.36 16.20 5.48
C GLN A 19 7.39 15.15 4.37
N MET A 20 6.42 15.16 3.46
CA MET A 20 6.40 14.26 2.31
C MET A 20 7.55 14.56 1.33
N ALA A 21 7.86 15.83 1.07
CA ALA A 21 9.01 16.21 0.25
C ALA A 21 10.33 15.70 0.84
N ALA A 22 10.54 15.89 2.15
CA ALA A 22 11.74 15.38 2.84
C ALA A 22 11.81 13.84 2.81
N LEU A 23 10.67 13.14 2.91
CA LEU A 23 10.63 11.69 2.74
C LEU A 23 11.05 11.28 1.34
N ILE A 24 10.51 11.94 0.30
CA ILE A 24 10.83 11.63 -1.11
C ILE A 24 12.33 11.75 -1.34
N ASP A 25 12.95 12.86 -0.95
CA ASP A 25 14.39 13.10 -1.11
C ASP A 25 15.22 12.01 -0.41
N LEU A 26 14.84 11.66 0.83
CA LEU A 26 15.51 10.60 1.58
C LEU A 26 15.34 9.23 0.91
N ALA A 27 14.13 8.91 0.47
CA ALA A 27 13.79 7.62 -0.13
C ALA A 27 14.53 7.43 -1.46
N ILE A 28 14.56 8.44 -2.34
CA ILE A 28 15.34 8.41 -3.58
C ILE A 28 16.81 8.12 -3.26
N GLY A 29 17.40 8.85 -2.31
CA GLY A 29 18.79 8.59 -1.92
C GLY A 29 19.03 7.16 -1.40
N ILE A 30 18.06 6.56 -0.70
CA ILE A 30 18.13 5.15 -0.27
C ILE A 30 18.07 4.22 -1.47
N LEU A 31 17.14 4.43 -2.40
CA LEU A 31 16.96 3.62 -3.62
C LEU A 31 18.18 3.72 -4.55
N ASP A 32 18.87 4.85 -4.60
CA ASP A 32 20.10 5.01 -5.39
C ASP A 32 21.26 4.16 -4.86
N ARG A 33 21.29 3.91 -3.54
CA ARG A 33 22.35 3.12 -2.88
C ARG A 33 22.02 1.64 -2.79
N HIS A 34 20.74 1.30 -2.82
CA HIS A 34 20.25 -0.05 -2.57
C HIS A 34 19.27 -0.45 -3.68
N PRO A 35 19.49 -1.58 -4.38
CA PRO A 35 18.63 -2.04 -5.47
C PRO A 35 17.32 -2.64 -4.92
N ILE A 36 16.52 -1.80 -4.25
CA ILE A 36 15.22 -2.16 -3.69
C ILE A 36 14.21 -2.05 -4.83
N ALA A 37 13.56 -3.15 -5.16
CA ALA A 37 12.48 -3.15 -6.15
C ALA A 37 11.34 -2.21 -5.69
N PRO A 38 10.68 -1.46 -6.60
CA PRO A 38 9.62 -0.53 -6.21
C PRO A 38 8.50 -1.17 -5.37
N ARG A 39 8.15 -2.43 -5.65
CA ARG A 39 7.16 -3.20 -4.88
C ARG A 39 7.55 -3.44 -3.41
N ASN A 40 8.84 -3.31 -3.08
CA ASN A 40 9.36 -3.51 -1.73
C ASN A 40 9.42 -2.20 -0.92
N VAL A 41 8.93 -1.08 -1.46
CA VAL A 41 8.64 0.12 -0.68
C VAL A 41 7.23 -0.03 -0.12
N VAL A 42 7.16 -0.45 1.13
CA VAL A 42 5.92 -0.89 1.79
C VAL A 42 5.66 -0.11 3.07
N GLY A 43 4.38 -0.03 3.45
CA GLY A 43 3.96 0.40 4.77
C GLY A 43 4.17 -0.70 5.81
N HIS A 44 4.14 -0.31 7.08
CA HIS A 44 4.21 -1.30 8.16
C HIS A 44 2.95 -2.17 8.19
N SER A 45 1.80 -1.60 7.84
CA SER A 45 0.53 -2.33 7.65
C SER A 45 0.64 -3.46 6.64
N ASP A 46 1.47 -3.32 5.61
CA ASP A 46 1.55 -4.32 4.54
C ASP A 46 2.31 -5.57 5.01
N VAL A 47 3.32 -5.35 5.85
CA VAL A 47 4.15 -6.40 6.44
C VAL A 47 3.48 -7.04 7.67
N ALA A 48 2.66 -6.28 8.39
CA ALA A 48 2.04 -6.72 9.64
C ALA A 48 0.53 -6.37 9.70
N PRO A 49 -0.28 -6.92 8.78
CA PRO A 49 -1.68 -6.51 8.59
C PRO A 49 -2.56 -6.68 9.83
N THR A 50 -2.25 -7.66 10.67
CA THR A 50 -2.99 -7.93 11.92
C THR A 50 -2.58 -7.05 13.10
N ARG A 51 -1.46 -6.32 13.00
CA ARG A 51 -0.86 -5.61 14.15
C ARG A 51 -0.64 -4.12 13.92
N LYS A 52 -0.63 -3.67 12.66
CA LYS A 52 -0.16 -2.34 12.28
C LYS A 52 -1.07 -1.67 11.28
N THR A 53 -1.26 -0.37 11.47
CA THR A 53 -2.07 0.47 10.60
C THR A 53 -1.27 1.61 9.97
N ASP A 54 -0.01 1.81 10.38
CA ASP A 54 0.88 2.83 9.86
C ASP A 54 1.45 2.46 8.46
N PRO A 55 1.63 3.45 7.56
CA PRO A 55 1.46 4.89 7.77
C PRO A 55 0.02 5.41 7.64
N GLY A 56 -0.94 4.52 7.34
CA GLY A 56 -2.36 4.85 7.26
C GLY A 56 -2.83 5.29 5.88
N GLU A 57 -4.15 5.39 5.73
CA GLU A 57 -4.87 5.71 4.50
C GLU A 57 -4.78 7.19 4.06
N LEU A 58 -4.28 8.08 4.92
CA LEU A 58 -4.01 9.49 4.59
C LEU A 58 -2.54 9.72 4.19
N PHE A 59 -1.73 8.67 4.14
CA PHE A 59 -0.38 8.73 3.59
C PHE A 59 -0.44 8.76 2.06
N ASP A 60 0.24 9.72 1.44
CA ASP A 60 0.17 9.96 -0.01
C ASP A 60 1.08 9.00 -0.81
N TRP A 61 0.68 7.72 -0.88
CA TRP A 61 1.36 6.69 -1.67
C TRP A 61 1.39 7.00 -3.16
N ALA A 62 0.31 7.59 -3.68
CA ALA A 62 0.21 7.95 -5.09
C ALA A 62 1.21 9.05 -5.46
N GLY A 63 1.28 10.12 -4.67
CA GLY A 63 2.27 11.19 -4.84
C GLY A 63 3.71 10.70 -4.65
N LEU A 64 3.96 9.80 -3.68
CA LEU A 64 5.26 9.16 -3.49
C LEU A 64 5.70 8.38 -4.75
N THR A 65 4.77 7.62 -5.36
CA THR A 65 5.05 6.86 -6.59
C THR A 65 5.25 7.77 -7.80
N GLN A 66 4.51 8.88 -7.90
CA GLN A 66 4.72 9.89 -8.95
C GLN A 66 6.13 10.50 -8.89
N ALA A 67 6.73 10.58 -7.70
CA ALA A 67 8.12 10.99 -7.50
C ALA A 67 9.16 9.86 -7.74
N GLY A 68 8.72 8.70 -8.23
CA GLY A 68 9.60 7.56 -8.54
C GLY A 68 9.88 6.63 -7.36
N VAL A 69 9.15 6.77 -6.24
CA VAL A 69 9.34 5.97 -5.03
C VAL A 69 8.14 5.04 -4.81
N GLY A 70 8.36 3.74 -5.00
CA GLY A 70 7.34 2.71 -4.78
C GLY A 70 6.56 2.31 -6.03
N LEU A 71 5.52 1.49 -5.83
CA LEU A 71 4.70 0.93 -6.89
C LEU A 71 3.24 1.33 -6.69
N TRP A 72 2.52 1.66 -7.77
CA TRP A 72 1.12 2.06 -7.73
C TRP A 72 0.33 1.36 -8.86
N PRO A 73 -0.92 0.90 -8.65
CA PRO A 73 -1.68 0.19 -9.68
C PRO A 73 -2.03 1.02 -10.92
N GLY A 74 -1.91 2.35 -10.87
CA GLY A 74 -2.38 3.23 -11.94
C GLY A 74 -3.90 3.21 -12.08
N ASP A 75 -4.39 3.44 -13.30
CA ASP A 75 -5.82 3.40 -13.64
C ASP A 75 -6.28 1.95 -13.89
N ALA A 76 -6.18 1.11 -12.86
CA ALA A 76 -6.61 -0.28 -12.92
C ALA A 76 -8.14 -0.39 -13.07
N ASN A 77 -8.59 -1.23 -14.00
CA ASN A 77 -10.01 -1.53 -14.18
C ASN A 77 -10.49 -2.49 -13.07
N PRO A 78 -11.75 -2.37 -12.62
CA PRO A 78 -12.35 -3.36 -11.73
C PRO A 78 -12.32 -4.77 -12.35
N VAL A 79 -12.07 -5.77 -11.51
CA VAL A 79 -12.04 -7.19 -11.89
C VAL A 79 -12.96 -7.95 -10.93
N GLU A 80 -13.87 -8.75 -11.47
CA GLU A 80 -14.68 -9.66 -10.67
C GLU A 80 -13.81 -10.84 -10.20
N ALA A 81 -13.68 -10.99 -8.88
CA ALA A 81 -13.00 -12.09 -8.22
C ALA A 81 -13.70 -12.36 -6.88
N ASP A 82 -13.77 -13.62 -6.46
CA ASP A 82 -14.23 -13.95 -5.12
C ASP A 82 -13.13 -13.69 -4.08
N GLU A 83 -13.52 -13.71 -2.80
CA GLU A 83 -12.60 -13.44 -1.70
C GLU A 83 -11.43 -14.43 -1.66
N ALA A 84 -11.67 -15.71 -1.98
CA ALA A 84 -10.61 -16.72 -1.99
C ALA A 84 -9.53 -16.40 -3.04
N GLN A 85 -9.94 -15.98 -4.24
CA GLN A 85 -9.02 -15.59 -5.30
C GLN A 85 -8.23 -14.33 -4.93
N VAL A 86 -8.87 -13.33 -4.30
CA VAL A 86 -8.20 -12.11 -3.83
C VAL A 86 -7.17 -12.44 -2.75
N LEU A 87 -7.49 -13.34 -1.82
CA LEU A 87 -6.54 -13.77 -0.79
C LEU A 87 -5.35 -14.54 -1.37
N GLU A 88 -5.55 -15.38 -2.39
CA GLU A 88 -4.45 -16.03 -3.10
C GLU A 88 -3.53 -14.99 -3.78
N TRP A 89 -4.12 -13.99 -4.45
CA TRP A 89 -3.36 -12.91 -5.07
C TRP A 89 -2.62 -12.03 -4.07
N LEU A 90 -3.23 -11.75 -2.91
CA LEU A 90 -2.58 -10.99 -1.82
C LEU A 90 -1.38 -11.75 -1.27
N ASN A 91 -1.54 -13.06 -1.04
CA ASN A 91 -0.45 -13.92 -0.60
C ASN A 91 0.70 -13.92 -1.63
N THR A 92 0.35 -14.06 -2.92
CA THR A 92 1.30 -14.00 -4.03
C THR A 92 2.05 -12.67 -4.09
N TYR A 93 1.34 -11.55 -3.88
CA TYR A 93 1.93 -10.22 -3.86
C TYR A 93 2.86 -10.00 -2.66
N GLY A 94 2.54 -10.63 -1.52
CA GLY A 94 3.43 -10.71 -0.35
C GLY A 94 2.78 -10.45 1.02
N TYR A 95 1.45 -10.37 1.10
CA TYR A 95 0.73 -10.16 2.36
C TYR A 95 0.58 -11.47 3.15
N ASP A 96 0.64 -11.38 4.49
CA ASP A 96 0.15 -12.46 5.36
C ASP A 96 -1.38 -12.48 5.34
N THR A 97 -1.96 -13.56 4.82
CA THR A 97 -3.40 -13.74 4.63
C THR A 97 -4.03 -14.67 5.66
N THR A 98 -3.32 -14.97 6.77
CA THR A 98 -3.87 -15.78 7.88
C THR A 98 -5.18 -15.20 8.42
N ASP A 99 -5.27 -13.86 8.48
CA ASP A 99 -6.52 -13.13 8.69
C ASP A 99 -6.85 -12.37 7.40
N GLY A 100 -7.78 -12.93 6.62
CA GLY A 100 -8.10 -12.42 5.30
C GLY A 100 -8.67 -10.99 5.30
N ALA A 101 -9.55 -10.68 6.26
CA ALA A 101 -10.14 -9.35 6.37
C ALA A 101 -9.08 -8.29 6.72
N GLN A 102 -8.15 -8.61 7.61
CA GLN A 102 -7.04 -7.71 7.95
C GLN A 102 -6.05 -7.54 6.79
N ALA A 103 -5.77 -8.60 6.03
CA ALA A 103 -4.91 -8.53 4.85
C ALA A 103 -5.54 -7.63 3.76
N ILE A 104 -6.84 -7.81 3.47
CA ILE A 104 -7.57 -6.96 2.54
C ILE A 104 -7.60 -5.52 3.03
N THR A 105 -7.88 -5.29 4.31
CA THR A 105 -7.86 -3.94 4.91
C THR A 105 -6.50 -3.26 4.76
N ALA A 106 -5.40 -3.99 4.99
CA ALA A 106 -4.05 -3.45 4.83
C ALA A 106 -3.76 -3.08 3.37
N PHE A 107 -4.11 -3.95 2.42
CA PHE A 107 -3.98 -3.67 1.00
C PHE A 107 -4.81 -2.45 0.57
N GLN A 108 -6.08 -2.37 1.00
CA GLN A 108 -6.94 -1.23 0.73
C GLN A 108 -6.37 0.06 1.33
N ARG A 109 -5.80 0.01 2.53
CA ARG A 109 -5.20 1.19 3.16
C ARG A 109 -4.07 1.80 2.32
N HIS A 110 -3.25 0.95 1.71
CA HIS A 110 -2.18 1.39 0.82
C HIS A 110 -2.74 1.81 -0.55
N PHE A 111 -3.50 0.93 -1.21
CA PHE A 111 -3.80 1.04 -2.63
C PHE A 111 -5.24 1.43 -2.96
N CYS A 112 -6.19 1.32 -2.03
CA CYS A 112 -7.63 1.59 -2.21
C CYS A 112 -8.27 2.32 -1.01
N PRO A 113 -7.71 3.47 -0.55
CA PRO A 113 -8.16 4.09 0.70
C PRO A 113 -9.64 4.52 0.68
N GLN A 114 -10.21 4.70 -0.52
CA GLN A 114 -11.62 5.03 -0.71
C GLN A 114 -12.60 3.87 -0.40
N THR A 115 -12.13 2.62 -0.32
CA THR A 115 -12.92 1.41 -0.02
C THR A 115 -12.32 0.62 1.12
N LEU A 116 -11.84 1.29 2.17
CA LEU A 116 -11.22 0.67 3.35
C LEU A 116 -12.25 -0.02 4.27
N ASP A 117 -12.78 -1.17 3.85
CA ASP A 117 -13.83 -1.92 4.55
C ASP A 117 -13.47 -3.40 4.83
N GLY A 118 -12.30 -3.86 4.36
CA GLY A 118 -11.82 -5.22 4.54
C GLY A 118 -12.51 -6.26 3.67
N ARG A 119 -13.26 -5.85 2.63
CA ARG A 119 -14.01 -6.73 1.74
C ARG A 119 -13.38 -6.78 0.35
N ALA A 120 -13.36 -7.97 -0.25
CA ALA A 120 -12.88 -8.16 -1.61
C ALA A 120 -13.89 -7.60 -2.64
N ASP A 121 -13.82 -6.29 -2.91
CA ASP A 121 -14.57 -5.65 -3.99
C ASP A 121 -13.81 -5.70 -5.33
N ALA A 122 -14.54 -5.44 -6.43
CA ALA A 122 -13.98 -5.53 -7.77
C ALA A 122 -12.82 -4.53 -8.02
N LEU A 123 -12.83 -3.38 -7.34
CA LEU A 123 -11.76 -2.39 -7.48
C LEU A 123 -10.48 -2.82 -6.76
N THR A 124 -10.62 -3.38 -5.56
CA THR A 124 -9.54 -4.00 -4.77
C THR A 124 -8.88 -5.12 -5.60
N ALA A 125 -9.69 -6.02 -6.13
CA ALA A 125 -9.23 -7.11 -6.99
C ALA A 125 -8.52 -6.60 -8.25
N GLY A 126 -9.11 -5.60 -8.93
CA GLY A 126 -8.53 -5.00 -10.14
C GLY A 126 -7.17 -4.34 -9.89
N ARG A 127 -7.04 -3.55 -8.81
CA ARG A 127 -5.76 -2.92 -8.43
C ARG A 127 -4.71 -3.95 -8.03
N LEU A 128 -5.10 -4.99 -7.31
CA LEU A 128 -4.18 -6.08 -6.96
C LEU A 128 -3.68 -6.82 -8.20
N ARG A 129 -4.58 -7.13 -9.15
CA ARG A 129 -4.20 -7.78 -10.41
C ARG A 129 -3.22 -6.91 -11.22
N ALA A 130 -3.50 -5.62 -11.35
CA ALA A 130 -2.60 -4.69 -12.03
C ALA A 130 -1.20 -4.64 -11.38
N LEU A 131 -1.12 -4.69 -10.05
CA LEU A 131 0.16 -4.72 -9.33
C LEU A 131 0.92 -6.03 -9.57
N LEU A 132 0.24 -7.17 -9.61
CA LEU A 132 0.83 -8.47 -9.93
C LEU A 132 1.40 -8.48 -11.36
N ASP A 133 0.63 -8.00 -12.35
CA ASP A 133 1.08 -7.90 -13.74
C ASP A 133 2.38 -7.08 -13.85
N ARG A 134 2.47 -5.98 -13.11
CA ARG A 134 3.66 -5.11 -13.06
C ARG A 134 4.85 -5.72 -12.33
N CYS A 135 4.65 -6.77 -11.54
CA CYS A 135 5.72 -7.49 -10.85
C CYS A 135 6.28 -8.66 -11.66
N GLU A 136 5.54 -9.13 -12.67
CA GLU A 136 5.94 -10.21 -13.57
C GLU A 136 6.76 -9.71 -14.77
N THR A 137 6.72 -8.40 -15.05
CA THR A 137 7.50 -7.69 -16.08
C THR A 137 8.81 -7.12 -15.55
#